data_AF-A0A7S0SW24-F1
#
_entry.id   AF-A0A7S0SW24-F1
#
_cell.length_a   1.000
_cell.length_b   1.000
_cell.length_c   1.000
_cell.angle_alpha   90.00
_cell.angle_beta   90.00
_cell.angle_gamma   90.00
#
_symmetry.space_group_name_H-M   'P 1'
#
loop_
_entity.id
_entity.type
_entity.pdbx_description
1 polymer ?
#
loop_
_entity_poly.entity_id
_entity_poly.type
_entity_poly.pdbx_seq_one_letter_code
_entity_poly.pdbx_strand_id
1 'polypeptide(L)'
;DAELQRAACNSLGQIITDNAVNRVKAGNAGAVEAAVVAMRRHAGSVGLQHAAIGMLGGMTAGAGNAQITAKAGNAGAVEAIVAAMCTYRVDAELQRAACMTLARLNGDNADNNNRAKAGNAGAVEAVVAAMRTHREDAELQRAAC
;
A
#
# COMPACT_ATOMS: atom_id res chain seq x y z
N ASP A 1 8.96 -17.67 -3.52
CA ASP A 1 10.29 -17.06 -3.62
C ASP A 1 10.11 -15.55 -3.58
N ALA A 2 10.91 -14.84 -2.76
CA ALA A 2 10.71 -13.41 -2.51
C ALA A 2 11.11 -12.55 -3.73
N GLU A 3 12.16 -12.96 -4.44
CA GLU A 3 12.64 -12.25 -5.65
C GLU A 3 11.63 -12.37 -6.79
N LEU A 4 11.09 -13.58 -7.01
CA LEU A 4 10.03 -13.80 -8.00
C LEU A 4 8.79 -12.95 -7.70
N GLN A 5 8.37 -12.91 -6.43
CA GLN A 5 7.21 -12.10 -6.04
C GLN A 5 7.48 -10.60 -6.16
N ARG A 6 8.71 -10.16 -5.88
CA ARG A 6 9.13 -8.76 -6.07
C ARG A 6 9.08 -8.38 -7.53
N ALA A 7 9.66 -9.20 -8.40
CA ALA A 7 9.63 -9.01 -9.85
C ALA A 7 8.19 -8.96 -10.37
N ALA A 8 7.33 -9.88 -9.92
CA ALA A 8 5.92 -9.90 -10.30
C ALA A 8 5.17 -8.62 -9.88
N CYS A 9 5.36 -8.13 -8.65
CA CYS A 9 4.74 -6.89 -8.18
C CYS A 9 5.21 -5.68 -9.00
N ASN A 10 6.52 -5.60 -9.31
CA ASN A 10 7.07 -4.54 -10.14
C ASN A 10 6.51 -4.57 -11.57
N SER A 11 6.53 -5.73 -12.22
CA SER A 11 6.00 -5.88 -13.58
C SER A 11 4.52 -5.54 -13.63
N LEU A 12 3.73 -6.01 -12.65
CA LEU A 12 2.31 -5.68 -12.59
C LEU A 12 2.08 -4.20 -12.34
N GLY A 13 2.87 -3.58 -11.44
CA GLY A 13 2.87 -2.14 -11.21
C GLY A 13 3.05 -1.34 -12.50
N GLN A 14 4.00 -1.73 -13.35
CA GLN A 14 4.21 -1.09 -14.65
C GLN A 14 3.02 -1.28 -15.60
N ILE A 15 2.40 -2.47 -15.63
CA ILE A 15 1.26 -2.77 -16.51
C ILE A 15 0.01 -1.95 -16.16
N ILE A 16 -0.17 -1.60 -14.88
CA ILE A 16 -1.37 -0.91 -14.39
C ILE A 16 -1.23 0.61 -14.31
N THR A 17 0.00 1.13 -14.34
CA THR A 17 0.28 2.57 -14.33
C THR A 17 -0.43 3.23 -15.53
N ASP A 18 -1.16 4.31 -15.24
CA ASP A 18 -1.93 5.09 -16.22
C ASP A 18 -2.91 4.28 -17.09
N ASN A 19 -3.26 3.06 -16.68
CA ASN A 19 -4.18 2.20 -17.39
C ASN A 19 -5.29 1.65 -16.47
N ALA A 20 -6.41 2.36 -16.45
CA ALA A 20 -7.58 2.00 -15.63
C ALA A 20 -8.14 0.61 -15.97
N VAL A 21 -8.16 0.25 -17.25
CA VAL A 21 -8.64 -1.07 -17.70
C VAL A 21 -7.76 -2.19 -17.13
N ASN A 22 -6.44 -2.02 -17.17
CA ASN A 22 -5.50 -2.99 -16.62
C ASN A 22 -5.59 -3.07 -15.09
N ARG A 23 -5.81 -1.95 -14.40
CA ARG A 23 -6.07 -1.96 -12.94
C ARG A 23 -7.27 -2.83 -12.58
N VAL A 24 -8.38 -2.65 -13.28
CA VAL A 24 -9.60 -3.46 -13.04
C VAL A 24 -9.34 -4.93 -13.36
N LYS A 25 -8.69 -5.24 -14.48
CA LYS A 25 -8.34 -6.63 -14.85
C LYS A 25 -7.44 -7.29 -13.80
N ALA A 26 -6.40 -6.59 -13.34
CA ALA A 26 -5.51 -7.08 -12.30
C ALA A 26 -6.25 -7.32 -10.97
N GLY A 27 -7.12 -6.38 -10.56
CA GLY A 27 -7.95 -6.51 -9.37
C GLY A 27 -8.98 -7.65 -9.47
N ASN A 28 -9.46 -7.98 -10.67
CA ASN A 28 -10.33 -9.15 -10.88
C ASN A 28 -9.56 -10.47 -10.92
N ALA A 29 -8.27 -10.43 -11.28
CA ALA A 29 -7.38 -11.59 -11.28
C ALA A 29 -6.76 -11.92 -9.90
N GLY A 30 -7.11 -11.17 -8.84
CA GLY A 30 -6.61 -11.43 -7.49
C GLY A 30 -5.25 -10.83 -7.16
N ALA A 31 -4.80 -9.81 -7.93
CA ALA A 31 -3.50 -9.19 -7.74
C ALA A 31 -3.30 -8.59 -6.34
N VAL A 32 -4.36 -8.01 -5.77
CA VAL A 32 -4.32 -7.40 -4.45
C VAL A 32 -4.05 -8.46 -3.38
N GLU A 33 -4.83 -9.53 -3.40
CA GLU A 33 -4.74 -10.65 -2.47
C GLU A 33 -3.36 -11.31 -2.55
N ALA A 34 -2.86 -11.53 -3.76
CA ALA A 34 -1.53 -12.10 -3.99
C ALA A 34 -0.42 -11.22 -3.40
N ALA A 35 -0.48 -9.89 -3.60
CA ALA A 35 0.50 -8.97 -3.05
C ALA A 35 0.45 -8.90 -1.52
N VAL A 36 -0.74 -8.87 -0.92
CA VAL A 36 -0.89 -8.87 0.54
C VAL A 36 -0.34 -10.16 1.16
N VAL A 37 -0.62 -11.32 0.56
CA VAL A 37 -0.06 -12.60 1.01
C VAL A 37 1.47 -12.61 0.89
N ALA A 38 2.01 -12.08 -0.22
CA ALA A 38 3.45 -11.96 -0.43
C ALA A 38 4.11 -11.06 0.62
N MET A 39 3.52 -9.88 0.90
CA MET A 39 4.00 -8.96 1.93
C MET A 39 4.06 -9.62 3.31
N ARG A 40 3.01 -10.36 3.71
CA ARG A 40 2.96 -11.07 4.99
C ARG A 40 3.99 -12.19 5.07
N ARG A 41 4.10 -13.00 4.01
CA ARG A 41 5.02 -14.15 3.96
C ARG A 41 6.48 -13.72 3.98
N HIS A 42 6.79 -12.58 3.38
CA HIS A 42 8.17 -12.08 3.24
C HIS A 42 8.31 -10.68 3.84
N ALA A 43 7.85 -10.52 5.08
CA ALA A 43 7.95 -9.26 5.83
C ALA A 43 9.39 -8.74 5.93
N GLY A 44 10.38 -9.63 5.98
CA GLY A 44 11.81 -9.30 6.02
C GLY A 44 12.47 -8.91 4.69
N SER A 45 11.73 -8.89 3.56
CA SER A 45 12.25 -8.45 2.27
C SER A 45 11.79 -7.03 1.94
N VAL A 46 12.63 -6.03 2.23
CA VAL A 46 12.32 -4.62 1.95
C VAL A 46 11.98 -4.37 0.48
N GLY A 47 12.71 -5.02 -0.44
CA GLY A 47 12.48 -4.89 -1.88
C GLY A 47 11.10 -5.41 -2.30
N LEU A 48 10.62 -6.49 -1.69
CA LEU A 48 9.24 -6.95 -1.92
C LEU A 48 8.22 -5.99 -1.31
N GLN A 49 8.47 -5.46 -0.12
CA GLN A 49 7.55 -4.50 0.50
C GLN A 49 7.42 -3.24 -0.36
N HIS A 50 8.51 -2.66 -0.86
CA HIS A 50 8.48 -1.54 -1.81
C HIS A 50 7.63 -1.88 -3.04
N ALA A 51 7.93 -3.00 -3.70
CA ALA A 51 7.27 -3.41 -4.93
C ALA A 51 5.76 -3.60 -4.71
N ALA A 52 5.38 -4.29 -3.63
CA ALA A 52 3.98 -4.56 -3.32
C ALA A 52 3.21 -3.29 -2.91
N ILE A 53 3.79 -2.43 -2.06
CA ILE A 53 3.18 -1.16 -1.65
C ILE A 53 3.01 -0.25 -2.87
N GLY A 54 4.02 -0.12 -3.73
CA GLY A 54 3.95 0.66 -4.96
C GLY A 54 2.86 0.15 -5.90
N MET A 55 2.77 -1.17 -6.10
CA MET A 55 1.72 -1.79 -6.90
C MET A 55 0.32 -1.51 -6.32
N LEU A 56 0.11 -1.70 -5.00
CA LEU A 56 -1.16 -1.40 -4.33
C LEU A 56 -1.54 0.08 -4.43
N GLY A 57 -0.56 0.98 -4.27
CA GLY A 57 -0.72 2.41 -4.47
C GLY A 57 -1.13 2.77 -5.89
N GLY A 58 -0.57 2.09 -6.88
CA GLY A 58 -0.96 2.23 -8.30
C GLY A 58 -2.36 1.69 -8.57
N MET A 59 -2.72 0.53 -8.02
CA MET A 59 -4.06 -0.07 -8.16
C MET A 59 -5.17 0.80 -7.60
N THR A 60 -4.88 1.54 -6.54
CA THR A 60 -5.83 2.42 -5.85
C THR A 60 -5.82 3.84 -6.40
N ALA A 61 -4.95 4.17 -7.37
CA ALA A 61 -4.83 5.50 -7.94
C ALA A 61 -5.89 5.83 -9.01
N GLY A 62 -6.55 6.98 -8.85
CA GLY A 62 -7.52 7.53 -9.80
C GLY A 62 -8.98 7.43 -9.35
N ALA A 63 -9.85 8.17 -10.04
CA ALA A 63 -11.28 8.19 -9.77
C ALA A 63 -11.94 6.84 -10.15
N GLY A 64 -12.95 6.41 -9.38
CA GLY A 64 -13.75 5.21 -9.70
C GLY A 64 -13.19 3.87 -9.22
N ASN A 65 -12.11 3.84 -8.44
CA ASN A 65 -11.50 2.60 -7.93
C ASN A 65 -12.13 2.06 -6.64
N ALA A 66 -13.35 2.48 -6.28
CA ALA A 66 -14.00 2.09 -5.02
C ALA A 66 -14.07 0.56 -4.83
N GLN A 67 -14.27 -0.19 -5.91
CA GLN A 67 -14.25 -1.64 -5.86
C GLN A 67 -12.85 -2.20 -5.51
N ILE A 68 -11.79 -1.61 -6.07
CA ILE A 68 -10.41 -2.04 -5.81
C ILE A 68 -9.98 -1.67 -4.39
N THR A 69 -10.36 -0.49 -3.89
CA THR A 69 -10.06 -0.07 -2.51
C THR A 69 -10.80 -0.94 -1.49
N ALA A 70 -12.05 -1.33 -1.77
CA ALA A 70 -12.79 -2.29 -0.94
C ALA A 70 -12.13 -3.69 -0.95
N LYS A 71 -11.72 -4.19 -2.13
CA LYS A 71 -10.97 -5.45 -2.23
C LYS A 71 -9.66 -5.40 -1.45
N ALA A 72 -8.91 -4.30 -1.55
CA ALA A 72 -7.67 -4.11 -0.80
C ALA A 72 -7.88 -4.12 0.71
N GLY A 73 -8.91 -3.43 1.19
CA GLY A 73 -9.33 -3.50 2.59
C GLY A 73 -9.70 -4.90 3.04
N ASN A 74 -10.45 -5.64 2.23
CA ASN A 74 -10.89 -7.01 2.56
C ASN A 74 -9.75 -8.03 2.53
N ALA A 75 -8.77 -7.85 1.65
CA ALA A 75 -7.54 -8.63 1.64
C ALA A 75 -6.66 -8.35 2.87
N GLY A 76 -6.87 -7.21 3.53
CA GLY A 76 -6.09 -6.73 4.67
C GLY A 76 -4.79 -6.07 4.24
N ALA A 77 -4.86 -5.26 3.17
CA ALA A 77 -3.74 -4.45 2.69
C ALA A 77 -3.34 -3.37 3.70
N VAL A 78 -4.31 -2.78 4.41
CA VAL A 78 -4.04 -1.76 5.42
C VAL A 78 -3.13 -2.30 6.51
N GLU A 79 -3.47 -3.45 7.09
CA GLU A 79 -2.70 -4.14 8.13
C GLU A 79 -1.30 -4.51 7.63
N ALA A 80 -1.19 -5.00 6.39
CA ALA A 80 0.10 -5.35 5.80
C ALA A 80 1.00 -4.13 5.59
N ILE A 81 0.45 -3.00 5.12
CA ILE A 81 1.19 -1.75 4.92
C ILE A 81 1.65 -1.18 6.27
N VAL A 82 0.79 -1.17 7.29
CA VAL A 82 1.16 -0.69 8.63
C VAL A 82 2.26 -1.57 9.24
N ALA A 83 2.17 -2.89 9.08
CA ALA A 83 3.23 -3.80 9.53
C ALA A 83 4.57 -3.52 8.83
N ALA A 84 4.55 -3.24 7.52
CA ALA A 84 5.75 -2.85 6.77
C ALA A 84 6.32 -1.51 7.27
N MET A 85 5.48 -0.49 7.53
CA MET A 85 5.92 0.79 8.11
C MET A 85 6.59 0.58 9.46
N CYS A 86 6.02 -0.26 10.32
CA CYS A 86 6.57 -0.59 11.63
C CYS A 86 7.91 -1.34 11.55
N THR A 87 8.11 -2.15 10.51
CA THR A 87 9.33 -2.93 10.27
C THR A 87 10.45 -2.06 9.71
N TYR A 88 10.14 -1.16 8.78
CA TYR A 88 11.12 -0.36 8.02
C TYR A 88 11.02 1.13 8.34
N ARG A 89 11.13 1.47 9.62
CA ARG A 89 10.90 2.85 10.10
C ARG A 89 11.86 3.90 9.52
N VAL A 90 13.09 3.49 9.23
CA VAL A 90 14.16 4.38 8.72
C VAL A 90 14.23 4.43 7.19
N ASP A 91 13.40 3.66 6.49
CA ASP A 91 13.33 3.68 5.03
C ASP A 91 12.34 4.75 4.56
N ALA A 92 12.85 5.94 4.24
CA ALA A 92 12.01 7.08 3.86
C ALA A 92 11.13 6.80 2.62
N GLU A 93 11.65 6.08 1.62
CA GLU A 93 10.92 5.72 0.40
C GLU A 93 9.73 4.80 0.73
N LEU A 94 9.96 3.77 1.57
CA LEU A 94 8.88 2.89 2.03
C LEU A 94 7.82 3.68 2.79
N GLN A 95 8.22 4.53 3.72
CA GLN A 95 7.30 5.32 4.53
C GLN A 95 6.45 6.27 3.66
N ARG A 96 7.06 6.95 2.69
CA ARG A 96 6.35 7.84 1.75
C ARG A 96 5.32 7.07 0.93
N ALA A 97 5.74 5.95 0.32
CA ALA A 97 4.87 5.11 -0.49
C ALA A 97 3.71 4.53 0.35
N ALA A 98 4.00 4.12 1.58
CA ALA A 98 3.01 3.59 2.52
C ALA A 98 1.99 4.66 2.92
N CYS A 99 2.41 5.86 3.33
CA CYS A 99 1.52 6.97 3.67
C CYS A 99 0.59 7.32 2.50
N MET A 100 1.16 7.48 1.29
CA MET A 100 0.38 7.77 0.09
C MET A 100 -0.65 6.66 -0.22
N THR A 101 -0.28 5.40 -0.04
CA THR A 101 -1.17 4.26 -0.28
C THR A 101 -2.28 4.19 0.77
N LEU A 102 -1.96 4.42 2.04
CA LEU A 102 -2.95 4.49 3.12
C LEU A 102 -3.94 5.64 2.92
N ALA A 103 -3.47 6.81 2.50
CA ALA A 103 -4.35 7.94 2.19
C ALA A 103 -5.35 7.58 1.08
N ARG A 104 -4.90 6.91 0.02
CA ARG A 104 -5.77 6.44 -1.08
C ARG A 104 -6.77 5.37 -0.62
N LEU A 105 -6.33 4.43 0.22
CA LEU A 105 -7.17 3.36 0.75
C LEU A 105 -8.25 3.84 1.72
N ASN A 106 -8.05 5.00 2.36
CA ASN A 106 -8.93 5.54 3.39
C ASN A 106 -9.60 6.88 3.01
N GLY A 107 -9.39 7.36 1.79
CA GLY A 107 -9.98 8.61 1.28
C GLY A 107 -11.49 8.56 1.14
N ASP A 108 -12.11 9.62 0.60
CA ASP A 108 -13.56 9.82 0.66
C ASP A 108 -14.39 8.80 -0.13
N ASN A 109 -13.78 8.15 -1.12
CA ASN A 109 -14.41 7.08 -1.91
C ASN A 109 -14.08 5.67 -1.38
N ALA A 110 -13.45 5.57 -0.22
CA ALA A 110 -13.13 4.29 0.41
C ALA A 110 -14.33 3.69 1.13
N ASP A 111 -14.35 2.36 1.23
CA ASP A 111 -15.25 1.67 2.15
C ASP A 111 -14.97 2.14 3.59
N ASN A 112 -16.01 2.54 4.32
CA ASN A 112 -15.90 2.98 5.72
C ASN A 112 -15.20 1.93 6.61
N ASN A 113 -15.27 0.64 6.25
CA ASN A 113 -14.56 -0.42 6.93
C ASN A 113 -13.03 -0.27 6.86
N ASN A 114 -12.47 0.34 5.81
CA ASN A 114 -11.03 0.56 5.69
C ASN A 114 -10.52 1.50 6.78
N ARG A 115 -11.27 2.57 7.07
CA ARG A 115 -10.92 3.53 8.12
C ARG A 115 -10.91 2.87 9.50
N ALA A 116 -11.92 2.03 9.79
CA ALA A 116 -11.96 1.25 11.03
C ALA A 116 -10.79 0.27 11.14
N LYS A 117 -10.48 -0.46 10.06
CA LYS A 117 -9.31 -1.35 9.99
C LYS A 117 -8.00 -0.58 10.19
N ALA A 118 -7.86 0.61 9.60
CA ALA A 118 -6.68 1.46 9.77
C ALA A 118 -6.49 1.88 11.23
N GLY A 119 -7.56 2.30 11.91
CA GLY A 119 -7.52 2.59 13.34
C GLY A 119 -7.07 1.37 14.16
N ASN A 120 -7.70 0.21 13.93
CA ASN A 120 -7.38 -1.03 14.66
C ASN A 120 -5.95 -1.55 14.38
N ALA A 121 -5.42 -1.29 13.20
CA ALA A 121 -4.07 -1.68 12.81
C ALA A 121 -2.98 -0.78 13.39
N GLY A 122 -3.34 0.36 13.99
CA GLY A 122 -2.40 1.37 14.46
C GLY A 122 -1.80 2.24 13.36
N ALA A 123 -2.58 2.49 12.28
CA ALA A 123 -2.10 3.29 11.15
C ALA A 123 -1.78 4.73 11.56
N VAL A 124 -2.54 5.31 12.50
CA VAL A 124 -2.31 6.68 12.99
C VAL A 124 -0.95 6.76 13.68
N GLU A 125 -0.65 5.83 14.58
CA GLU A 125 0.60 5.75 15.31
C GLU A 125 1.78 5.54 14.36
N ALA A 126 1.63 4.66 13.36
CA ALA A 126 2.65 4.40 12.35
C ALA A 126 2.95 5.64 11.50
N VAL A 127 1.92 6.35 11.03
CA VAL A 127 2.07 7.58 10.23
C VAL A 127 2.72 8.69 11.06
N VAL A 128 2.28 8.90 12.31
CA VAL A 128 2.88 9.90 13.21
C VAL A 128 4.35 9.56 13.51
N ALA A 129 4.67 8.27 13.71
CA ALA A 129 6.04 7.83 13.90
C ALA A 129 6.91 8.09 12.65
N ALA A 130 6.36 7.86 11.45
CA ALA A 130 7.04 8.16 10.19
C ALA A 130 7.31 9.66 10.06
N MET A 131 6.32 10.52 10.31
CA MET A 131 6.46 11.98 10.28
C MET A 131 7.55 12.48 11.23
N ARG A 132 7.62 11.90 12.45
CA ARG A 132 8.64 12.28 13.45
C ARG A 132 10.04 11.81 13.05
N THR A 133 10.14 10.60 12.50
CA THR A 133 11.41 10.01 12.07
C THR A 133 12.00 10.77 10.89
N HIS A 134 11.15 11.14 9.93
CA HIS A 134 11.51 11.78 8.65
C HIS A 134 11.02 13.22 8.58
N ARG A 135 11.30 14.01 9.63
CA ARG A 135 10.78 15.38 9.80
C ARG A 135 11.19 16.34 8.68
N GLU A 136 12.29 16.05 7.97
CA GLU A 136 12.86 16.86 6.90
C GLU A 136 12.47 16.38 5.50
N ASP A 137 11.83 15.21 5.38
CA ASP A 137 11.28 14.71 4.10
C ASP A 137 9.93 15.37 3.85
N ALA A 138 9.95 16.49 3.12
CA ALA A 138 8.75 17.26 2.79
C ALA A 138 7.72 16.46 1.98
N GLU A 139 8.14 15.46 1.20
CA GLU A 139 7.19 14.62 0.45
C GLU A 139 6.47 13.64 1.36
N LEU A 140 7.19 13.04 2.31
CA LEU A 140 6.59 12.20 3.33
C LEU A 140 5.63 12.99 4.22
N GLN A 141 6.02 14.19 4.67
CA GLN A 141 5.12 15.04 5.48
C GLN A 141 3.83 15.34 4.71
N ARG A 142 3.93 15.65 3.41
CA ARG A 142 2.77 15.91 2.55
C ARG A 142 1.90 14.68 2.33
N ALA A 143 2.51 13.50 2.19
CA ALA A 143 1.77 12.26 2.01
C ALA A 143 1.09 11.77 3.31
N ALA A 144 1.58 12.21 4.47
CA ALA A 144 1.08 11.83 5.78
C ALA A 144 -0.05 12.73 6.32
N CYS A 145 -0.14 13.97 5.84
CA CYS A 145 -1.17 14.95 6.20
C CYS A 145 -2.40 14.84 5.30
#